data_AF-A0AAE9YZW5-F1
#
_entry.id   AF-A0AAE9YZW5-F1
#
_cell.length_a   1.000
_cell.length_b   1.000
_cell.length_c   1.000
_cell.angle_alpha   90.00
_cell.angle_beta   90.00
_cell.angle_gamma   90.00
#
_symmetry.space_group_name_H-M   'P 1'
#
loop_
_entity.id
_entity.type
_entity.pdbx_description
1 polymer ?
#
loop_
_entity_poly.entity_id
_entity_poly.type
_entity_poly.pdbx_seq_one_letter_code
_entity_poly.pdbx_strand_id
1 'polypeptide(L)'
;MSEQTSDNKATYQVPATWQEKFALLEQIGADRQFLFKAMATAEFKGLSFKQRQKITFNLPGFFFGPFYYFAKKMWHKGALLLVLTWLWCSLLFLAEVALNITLVSAAYWILPAVICAQLASYDYFRLITRGEKTWPGLPAILTAPAGVTASPVLAFLWLFTLTFNLMPAQTPQCYSKDVTDIVLQLSEEEITKRLSVASSPAIELTLTAINTTDSNEQAYQCAAQLQMTGSDVSRSIPVSYSVEFIDDGQAFNVSVFL
;
A
#
# COMPACT_ATOMS: atom_id res chain seq x y z
N MET A 1 2.26 10.01 -64.99
CA MET A 1 1.23 10.55 -64.10
C MET A 1 1.76 10.35 -62.68
N SER A 2 2.39 11.38 -62.12
CA SER A 2 3.00 11.34 -60.79
C SER A 2 1.90 11.42 -59.75
N GLU A 3 1.75 10.35 -58.97
CA GLU A 3 0.80 10.20 -57.88
C GLU A 3 1.17 11.18 -56.76
N GLN A 4 0.33 12.20 -56.55
CA GLN A 4 0.43 13.09 -55.39
C GLN A 4 -0.05 12.31 -54.16
N THR A 5 0.89 11.81 -53.35
CA THR A 5 0.62 11.41 -51.97
C THR A 5 0.28 12.66 -51.17
N SER A 6 -1.01 12.94 -50.97
CA SER A 6 -1.45 13.95 -50.02
C SER A 6 -1.13 13.46 -48.61
N ASP A 7 -0.01 13.91 -48.06
CA ASP A 7 0.42 13.68 -46.68
C ASP A 7 -0.47 14.54 -45.75
N ASN A 8 -1.76 14.18 -45.67
CA ASN A 8 -2.75 14.86 -44.85
C ASN A 8 -2.65 14.32 -43.42
N LYS A 9 -1.64 14.77 -42.69
CA LYS A 9 -1.41 14.38 -41.30
C LYS A 9 -2.63 14.79 -40.47
N ALA A 10 -3.34 13.82 -39.91
CA ALA A 10 -4.47 14.09 -39.02
C ALA A 10 -4.01 15.02 -37.89
N THR A 11 -4.61 16.21 -37.80
CA THR A 11 -4.29 17.19 -36.77
C THR A 11 -5.32 17.05 -35.65
N TYR A 12 -4.88 16.58 -34.50
CA TYR A 12 -5.74 16.35 -33.34
C TYR A 12 -5.89 17.64 -32.51
N GLN A 13 -6.90 17.75 -31.65
CA GLN A 13 -6.99 18.88 -30.70
C GLN A 13 -6.18 18.60 -29.43
N VAL A 14 -4.86 18.40 -29.57
CA VAL A 14 -3.94 18.11 -28.45
C VAL A 14 -2.64 18.90 -28.57
N PRO A 15 -1.89 19.12 -27.47
CA PRO A 15 -0.61 19.80 -27.51
C PRO A 15 0.37 19.14 -28.50
N ALA A 16 1.33 19.91 -29.02
CA ALA A 16 2.30 19.45 -30.02
C ALA A 16 3.05 18.15 -29.61
N THR A 17 3.38 18.01 -28.33
CA THR A 17 4.02 16.80 -27.79
C THR A 17 3.17 15.53 -27.91
N TRP A 18 1.84 15.68 -27.92
CA TRP A 18 0.89 14.59 -28.12
C TRP A 18 0.60 14.30 -29.58
N GLN A 19 0.68 15.31 -30.46
CA GLN A 19 0.51 15.12 -31.91
C GLN A 19 1.47 14.06 -32.46
N GLU A 20 2.75 14.16 -32.07
CA GLU A 20 3.77 13.22 -32.53
C GLU A 20 3.48 11.79 -32.04
N LYS A 21 3.08 11.64 -30.78
CA LYS A 21 2.70 10.33 -30.23
C LYS A 21 1.50 9.73 -30.95
N PHE A 22 0.50 10.56 -31.25
CA PHE A 22 -0.72 10.13 -31.93
C PHE A 22 -0.44 9.71 -33.37
N ALA A 23 0.39 10.45 -34.09
CA ALA A 23 0.83 10.07 -35.43
C ALA A 23 1.54 8.71 -35.45
N LEU A 24 2.43 8.45 -34.48
CA LEU A 24 3.10 7.15 -34.36
C LEU A 24 2.13 6.00 -33.99
N LEU A 25 1.14 6.27 -33.14
CA LEU A 25 0.12 5.27 -32.77
C LEU A 25 -0.83 4.97 -33.93
N GLU A 26 -1.21 5.98 -34.70
CA GLU A 26 -2.00 5.83 -35.91
C GLU A 26 -1.25 5.06 -37.00
N GLN A 27 0.05 5.34 -37.18
CA GLN A 27 0.93 4.63 -38.13
C GLN A 27 0.94 3.12 -37.88
N ILE A 28 0.91 2.68 -36.62
CA ILE A 28 0.90 1.24 -36.27
C ILE A 28 -0.52 0.65 -36.18
N GLY A 29 -1.54 1.42 -36.59
CA GLY A 29 -2.94 1.01 -36.59
C GLY A 29 -3.53 0.81 -35.19
N ALA A 30 -3.01 1.49 -34.16
CA ALA A 30 -3.47 1.36 -32.78
C ALA A 30 -4.91 1.86 -32.56
N ASP A 31 -5.52 2.49 -33.55
CA ASP A 31 -6.95 2.83 -33.52
C ASP A 31 -7.80 1.57 -33.71
N ARG A 32 -7.41 0.65 -34.61
CA ARG A 32 -8.20 -0.53 -35.00
C ARG A 32 -7.97 -1.74 -34.11
N GLN A 33 -6.84 -1.79 -33.40
CA GLN A 33 -6.45 -2.96 -32.61
C GLN A 33 -5.85 -2.59 -31.26
N PHE A 34 -5.78 -3.57 -30.36
CA PHE A 34 -5.16 -3.36 -29.06
C PHE A 34 -3.64 -3.16 -29.18
N LEU A 35 -3.06 -2.38 -28.26
CA LEU A 35 -1.64 -1.99 -28.32
C LEU A 35 -0.70 -3.20 -28.47
N PHE A 36 -0.90 -4.26 -27.67
CA PHE A 36 -0.05 -5.46 -27.74
C PHE A 36 -0.09 -6.14 -29.11
N LYS A 37 -1.24 -6.11 -29.80
CA LYS A 37 -1.36 -6.62 -31.17
C LYS A 37 -0.68 -5.68 -32.17
N ALA A 38 -0.86 -4.37 -32.01
CA ALA A 38 -0.17 -3.36 -32.83
C ALA A 38 1.36 -3.48 -32.71
N MET A 39 1.89 -3.80 -31.53
CA MET A 39 3.34 -3.98 -31.32
C MET A 39 3.94 -5.20 -32.03
N ALA A 40 3.13 -6.17 -32.47
CA ALA A 40 3.60 -7.33 -33.23
C ALA A 40 3.76 -7.02 -34.73
N THR A 41 3.21 -5.92 -35.21
CA THR A 41 3.12 -5.55 -36.64
C THR A 41 4.47 -5.12 -37.23
N ALA A 42 4.58 -5.18 -38.56
CA ALA A 42 5.79 -4.75 -39.27
C ALA A 42 6.00 -3.23 -39.15
N GLU A 43 4.91 -2.48 -39.10
CA GLU A 43 4.86 -1.02 -38.93
C GLU A 43 5.51 -0.62 -37.60
N PHE A 44 5.18 -1.30 -36.50
CA PHE A 44 5.83 -1.06 -35.21
C PHE A 44 7.32 -1.45 -35.24
N LYS A 45 7.66 -2.58 -35.88
CA LYS A 45 9.04 -3.03 -36.05
C LYS A 45 9.86 -2.14 -37.00
N GLY A 46 9.21 -1.33 -37.84
CA GLY A 46 9.84 -0.31 -38.68
C GLY A 46 10.23 0.96 -37.92
N LEU A 47 9.63 1.20 -36.75
CA LEU A 47 9.95 2.37 -35.93
C LEU A 47 11.35 2.28 -35.32
N SER A 48 12.03 3.42 -35.19
CA SER A 48 13.27 3.53 -34.42
C SER A 48 13.02 3.26 -32.92
N PHE A 49 14.06 2.85 -32.20
CA PHE A 49 13.98 2.59 -30.75
C PHE A 49 13.38 3.78 -29.97
N LYS A 50 13.80 5.01 -30.30
CA LYS A 50 13.29 6.24 -29.68
C LYS A 50 11.79 6.46 -29.93
N GLN A 51 11.32 6.17 -31.13
CA GLN A 51 9.89 6.27 -31.48
C GLN A 51 9.07 5.23 -30.74
N ARG A 52 9.55 3.98 -30.67
CA ARG A 52 8.88 2.91 -29.90
C ARG A 52 8.76 3.31 -28.44
N GLN A 53 9.87 3.64 -27.78
CA GLN A 53 9.88 4.02 -26.36
C GLN A 53 8.94 5.20 -26.07
N LYS A 54 8.84 6.16 -27.00
CA LYS A 54 7.97 7.35 -26.85
C LYS A 54 6.48 6.99 -26.77
N ILE A 55 6.05 5.94 -27.48
CA ILE A 55 4.65 5.48 -27.47
C ILE A 55 4.39 4.36 -26.47
N THR A 56 5.40 3.53 -26.15
CA THR A 56 5.28 2.41 -25.20
C THR A 56 5.62 2.77 -23.77
N PHE A 57 6.18 3.94 -23.47
CA PHE A 57 6.49 4.31 -22.09
C PHE A 57 6.14 5.76 -21.80
N ASN A 58 5.13 5.94 -20.96
CA ASN A 58 4.68 7.22 -20.45
C ASN A 58 5.23 7.45 -19.05
N LEU A 59 6.22 8.34 -18.92
CA LEU A 59 6.90 8.60 -17.65
C LEU A 59 5.95 9.11 -16.55
N PRO A 60 5.04 10.09 -16.80
CA PRO A 60 3.99 10.41 -15.83
C PRO A 60 3.10 9.22 -15.45
N GLY A 61 2.71 8.39 -16.42
CA GLY A 61 1.94 7.18 -16.17
C GLY A 61 2.67 6.18 -15.26
N PHE A 62 4.00 6.12 -15.33
CA PHE A 62 4.82 5.30 -14.44
C PHE A 62 4.77 5.79 -12.99
N PHE A 63 5.06 7.07 -12.75
CA PHE A 63 5.16 7.60 -11.37
C PHE A 63 3.82 7.82 -10.69
N PHE A 64 2.80 8.22 -11.44
CA PHE A 64 1.49 8.57 -10.89
C PHE A 64 0.44 7.45 -11.08
N GLY A 65 0.79 6.39 -11.82
CA GLY A 65 -0.06 5.21 -11.98
C GLY A 65 -1.49 5.54 -12.43
N PRO A 66 -2.53 4.97 -11.79
CA PRO A 66 -3.93 5.27 -12.11
C PRO A 66 -4.30 6.74 -11.94
N PHE A 67 -3.64 7.50 -11.05
CA PHE A 67 -3.96 8.92 -10.83
C PHE A 67 -3.66 9.80 -12.04
N TYR A 68 -2.67 9.41 -12.84
CA TYR A 68 -2.40 10.05 -14.13
C TYR A 68 -3.61 9.96 -15.09
N TYR A 69 -4.35 8.85 -15.06
CA TYR A 69 -5.52 8.66 -15.91
C TYR A 69 -6.65 9.63 -15.55
N PHE A 70 -6.86 9.89 -14.25
CA PHE A 70 -7.84 10.88 -13.81
C PHE A 70 -7.47 12.29 -14.30
N ALA A 71 -6.20 12.67 -14.21
CA ALA A 71 -5.69 13.95 -14.73
C ALA A 71 -5.91 14.10 -16.25
N LYS A 72 -5.87 12.99 -17.01
CA LYS A 72 -6.12 12.94 -18.45
C LYS A 72 -7.58 12.72 -18.85
N LYS A 73 -8.52 12.80 -17.90
CA LYS A 73 -9.97 12.56 -18.13
C LYS A 73 -10.32 11.13 -18.57
N MET A 74 -9.42 10.16 -18.36
CA MET A 74 -9.64 8.74 -18.63
C MET A 74 -10.20 8.02 -17.40
N TRP A 75 -11.31 8.54 -16.85
CA TRP A 75 -11.76 8.17 -15.50
C TRP A 75 -12.11 6.69 -15.34
N HIS A 76 -12.74 6.08 -16.35
CA HIS A 76 -13.19 4.69 -16.23
C HIS A 76 -11.99 3.72 -16.29
N LYS A 77 -11.05 3.91 -17.23
CA LYS A 77 -9.80 3.14 -17.26
C LYS A 77 -8.95 3.37 -16.01
N GLY A 78 -8.89 4.60 -15.50
CA GLY A 78 -8.22 4.92 -14.23
C GLY A 78 -8.81 4.15 -13.05
N ALA A 79 -10.14 4.12 -12.91
CA ALA A 79 -10.83 3.36 -11.87
C ALA A 79 -10.55 1.85 -11.98
N LEU A 80 -10.59 1.29 -13.20
CA LEU A 80 -10.27 -0.12 -13.42
C LEU A 80 -8.81 -0.46 -13.08
N LEU A 81 -7.85 0.40 -13.45
CA LEU A 81 -6.45 0.21 -13.08
C LEU A 81 -6.23 0.30 -11.57
N LEU A 82 -6.98 1.16 -10.88
CA LEU A 82 -6.94 1.26 -9.42
C LEU A 82 -7.45 -0.03 -8.76
N VAL A 83 -8.58 -0.56 -9.24
CA VAL A 83 -9.11 -1.86 -8.78
C VAL A 83 -8.07 -2.97 -8.99
N LEU A 84 -7.50 -3.07 -10.20
CA LEU A 84 -6.46 -4.07 -10.50
C LEU A 84 -5.23 -3.91 -9.62
N THR A 85 -4.84 -2.68 -9.28
CA THR A 85 -3.73 -2.39 -8.36
C THR A 85 -4.02 -2.94 -6.96
N TRP A 86 -5.21 -2.68 -6.41
CA TRP A 86 -5.57 -3.20 -5.08
C TRP A 86 -5.75 -4.71 -5.04
N LEU A 87 -6.27 -5.31 -6.11
CA LEU A 87 -6.33 -6.78 -6.23
C LEU A 87 -4.93 -7.39 -6.34
N TRP A 88 -4.00 -6.74 -7.06
CA TRP A 88 -2.60 -7.14 -7.10
C TRP A 88 -1.94 -7.07 -5.72
N CYS A 89 -2.12 -5.96 -4.99
CA CYS A 89 -1.62 -5.83 -3.62
C CYS A 89 -2.21 -6.89 -2.69
N SER A 90 -3.52 -7.17 -2.80
CA SER A 90 -4.19 -8.21 -2.01
C SER A 90 -3.60 -9.59 -2.30
N LEU A 91 -3.32 -9.90 -3.57
CA LEU A 91 -2.73 -11.17 -3.99
C LEU A 91 -1.31 -11.34 -3.42
N LEU A 92 -0.47 -10.31 -3.50
CA LEU A 92 0.88 -10.35 -2.96
C LEU A 92 0.89 -10.50 -1.44
N PHE A 93 0.02 -9.76 -0.75
CA PHE A 93 -0.11 -9.86 0.71
C PHE A 93 -0.57 -11.26 1.15
N LEU A 94 -1.55 -11.85 0.46
CA LEU A 94 -1.95 -13.24 0.71
C LEU A 94 -0.81 -14.23 0.45
N ALA A 95 0.03 -13.99 -0.57
CA ALA A 95 1.18 -14.84 -0.85
C ALA A 95 2.26 -14.73 0.24
N GLU A 96 2.52 -13.52 0.77
CA GLU A 96 3.42 -13.32 1.92
C GLU A 96 2.95 -14.12 3.13
N VAL A 97 1.67 -13.99 3.50
CA VAL A 97 1.09 -14.70 4.64
C VAL A 97 1.10 -16.22 4.41
N ALA A 98 0.66 -16.69 3.24
CA ALA A 98 0.54 -18.12 2.96
C ALA A 98 1.89 -18.84 2.84
N LEU A 99 2.93 -18.15 2.38
CA LEU A 99 4.26 -18.71 2.17
C LEU A 99 5.24 -18.35 3.31
N ASN A 100 4.81 -17.53 4.26
CA ASN A 100 5.64 -16.95 5.32
C ASN A 100 6.93 -16.31 4.76
N ILE A 101 6.77 -15.50 3.71
CA ILE A 101 7.85 -14.75 3.06
C ILE A 101 7.62 -13.26 3.17
N THR A 102 8.68 -12.48 3.01
CA THR A 102 8.61 -11.02 2.86
C THR A 102 9.00 -10.64 1.44
N LEU A 103 8.09 -9.99 0.72
CA LEU A 103 8.36 -9.45 -0.61
C LEU A 103 8.96 -8.06 -0.49
N VAL A 104 9.85 -7.74 -1.43
CA VAL A 104 10.38 -6.39 -1.54
C VAL A 104 9.24 -5.43 -1.88
N SER A 105 9.13 -4.31 -1.15
CA SER A 105 8.09 -3.28 -1.33
C SER A 105 7.89 -2.86 -2.80
N ALA A 106 8.96 -2.85 -3.59
CA ALA A 106 8.96 -2.62 -5.01
C ALA A 106 7.97 -3.50 -5.81
N ALA A 107 7.77 -4.76 -5.42
CA ALA A 107 6.87 -5.70 -6.08
C ALA A 107 5.40 -5.23 -6.07
N TYR A 108 5.00 -4.49 -5.05
CA TYR A 108 3.62 -4.00 -4.88
C TYR A 108 3.24 -2.93 -5.90
N TRP A 109 4.19 -2.07 -6.30
CA TRP A 109 3.88 -0.90 -7.12
C TRP A 109 4.52 -0.92 -8.51
N ILE A 110 5.66 -1.59 -8.72
CA ILE A 110 6.35 -1.57 -10.02
C ILE A 110 5.47 -2.15 -11.12
N LEU A 111 4.85 -3.31 -10.91
CA LEU A 111 4.04 -3.94 -11.96
C LEU A 111 2.84 -3.05 -12.38
N PRO A 112 2.00 -2.55 -11.45
CA PRO A 112 0.96 -1.58 -11.79
C PRO A 112 1.48 -0.30 -12.47
N ALA A 113 2.61 0.24 -11.99
CA ALA A 113 3.24 1.42 -12.57
C ALA A 113 3.67 1.20 -14.03
N VAL A 114 4.30 0.05 -14.31
CA VAL A 114 4.71 -0.32 -15.68
C VAL A 114 3.50 -0.49 -16.59
N ILE A 115 2.43 -1.13 -16.14
CA ILE A 115 1.18 -1.26 -16.92
C ILE A 115 0.62 0.12 -17.26
N CYS A 116 0.54 1.02 -16.26
CA CYS A 116 0.07 2.39 -16.47
C CYS A 116 0.96 3.14 -17.47
N ALA A 117 2.29 3.02 -17.34
CA ALA A 117 3.25 3.63 -18.24
C ALA A 117 3.09 3.14 -19.68
N GLN A 118 2.86 1.84 -19.87
CA GLN A 118 2.75 1.24 -21.20
C GLN A 118 1.46 1.61 -21.92
N LEU A 119 0.34 1.63 -21.19
CA LEU A 119 -0.97 1.84 -21.80
C LEU A 119 -1.37 3.32 -21.90
N ALA A 120 -0.83 4.20 -21.07
CA ALA A 120 -1.29 5.58 -20.94
C ALA A 120 -1.32 6.39 -22.25
N SER A 121 -0.30 6.23 -23.10
CA SER A 121 -0.25 6.95 -24.38
C SER A 121 -1.31 6.42 -25.36
N TYR A 122 -1.48 5.10 -25.40
CA TYR A 122 -2.46 4.40 -26.22
C TYR A 122 -3.90 4.70 -25.78
N ASP A 123 -4.17 4.64 -24.48
CA ASP A 123 -5.51 4.88 -23.94
C ASP A 123 -5.95 6.32 -24.13
N TYR A 124 -5.02 7.28 -23.97
CA TYR A 124 -5.31 8.68 -24.24
C TYR A 124 -5.56 8.92 -25.73
N PHE A 125 -4.81 8.26 -26.61
CA PHE A 125 -5.07 8.29 -28.04
C PHE A 125 -6.49 7.79 -28.37
N ARG A 126 -6.91 6.63 -27.86
CA ARG A 126 -8.26 6.09 -28.13
C ARG A 126 -9.38 6.88 -27.49
N LEU A 127 -9.13 7.54 -26.36
CA LEU A 127 -10.09 8.49 -25.80
C LEU A 127 -10.34 9.64 -26.77
N ILE A 128 -9.29 10.24 -27.34
CA ILE A 128 -9.42 11.40 -28.23
C ILE A 128 -9.95 11.01 -29.61
N THR A 129 -9.49 9.90 -30.18
CA THR A 129 -9.86 9.52 -31.56
C THR A 129 -11.17 8.75 -31.67
N ARG A 130 -11.54 7.98 -30.64
CA ARG A 130 -12.71 7.10 -30.66
C ARG A 130 -13.70 7.37 -29.53
N GLY A 131 -13.42 8.30 -28.63
CA GLY A 131 -14.24 8.49 -27.43
C GLY A 131 -14.24 7.27 -26.51
N GLU A 132 -13.25 6.39 -26.61
CA GLU A 132 -13.24 5.14 -25.86
C GLU A 132 -13.04 5.38 -24.36
N LYS A 133 -14.08 5.12 -23.58
CA LYS A 133 -14.03 5.25 -22.12
C LYS A 133 -13.53 3.99 -21.42
N THR A 134 -13.76 2.79 -21.97
CA THR A 134 -13.42 1.49 -21.37
C THR A 134 -12.78 0.57 -22.40
N TRP A 135 -12.02 -0.45 -21.97
CA TRP A 135 -11.47 -1.43 -22.92
C TRP A 135 -12.56 -2.38 -23.47
N PRO A 136 -12.45 -2.80 -24.74
CA PRO A 136 -13.38 -3.75 -25.34
C PRO A 136 -13.24 -5.13 -24.71
N GLY A 137 -14.35 -5.86 -24.58
CA GLY A 137 -14.37 -7.22 -24.03
C GLY A 137 -14.51 -7.32 -22.50
N LEU A 138 -14.61 -6.20 -21.79
CA LEU A 138 -14.91 -6.19 -20.37
C LEU A 138 -16.38 -6.59 -20.09
N PRO A 139 -16.65 -7.33 -18.98
CA PRO A 139 -18.01 -7.62 -18.54
C PRO A 139 -18.84 -6.34 -18.38
N ALA A 140 -20.14 -6.41 -18.68
CA ALA A 140 -21.06 -5.28 -18.60
C ALA A 140 -21.08 -4.61 -17.20
N ILE A 141 -20.90 -5.41 -16.15
CA ILE A 141 -20.83 -4.92 -14.76
C ILE A 141 -19.67 -3.93 -14.59
N LEU A 142 -18.53 -4.14 -15.24
CA LEU A 142 -17.34 -3.28 -15.12
C LEU A 142 -17.33 -2.11 -16.11
N THR A 143 -18.26 -2.06 -17.07
CA THR A 143 -18.38 -0.98 -18.04
C THR A 143 -19.55 -0.05 -17.76
N ALA A 144 -20.56 -0.52 -17.01
CA ALA A 144 -21.66 0.32 -16.55
C ALA A 144 -21.17 1.40 -15.56
N PRO A 145 -21.72 2.63 -15.60
CA PRO A 145 -21.30 3.71 -14.70
C PRO A 145 -21.36 3.36 -13.21
N ALA A 146 -22.38 2.61 -12.80
CA ALA A 146 -22.54 2.15 -11.43
C ALA A 146 -21.41 1.18 -11.01
N GLY A 147 -21.00 0.26 -11.89
CA GLY A 147 -19.96 -0.68 -11.54
C GLY A 147 -18.55 -0.07 -11.60
N VAL A 148 -18.30 0.87 -12.52
CA VAL A 148 -17.03 1.63 -12.56
C VAL A 148 -16.82 2.45 -11.28
N THR A 149 -17.91 2.95 -10.68
CA THR A 149 -17.86 3.75 -9.45
C THR A 149 -17.88 2.90 -8.18
N ALA A 150 -18.65 1.81 -8.15
CA ALA A 150 -18.72 0.92 -7.00
C ALA A 150 -17.50 0.01 -6.86
N SER A 151 -16.90 -0.46 -7.98
CA SER A 151 -15.81 -1.44 -7.92
C SER A 151 -14.56 -0.95 -7.18
N PRO A 152 -14.09 0.31 -7.31
CA PRO A 152 -12.99 0.80 -6.47
C PRO A 152 -13.34 0.76 -4.98
N VAL A 153 -14.54 1.17 -4.59
CA VAL A 153 -14.95 1.16 -3.18
C VAL A 153 -14.93 -0.27 -2.64
N LEU A 154 -15.48 -1.23 -3.39
CA LEU A 154 -15.47 -2.65 -2.99
C LEU A 154 -14.06 -3.22 -2.91
N ALA A 155 -13.19 -2.93 -3.88
CA ALA A 155 -11.80 -3.39 -3.88
C ALA A 155 -10.99 -2.76 -2.73
N PHE A 156 -11.24 -1.50 -2.40
CA PHE A 156 -10.64 -0.84 -1.25
C PHE A 156 -11.11 -1.47 0.07
N LEU A 157 -12.42 -1.66 0.23
CA LEU A 157 -12.99 -2.32 1.42
C LEU A 157 -12.44 -3.74 1.57
N TRP A 158 -12.35 -4.49 0.47
CA TRP A 158 -11.73 -5.81 0.45
C TRP A 158 -10.29 -5.74 0.96
N LEU A 159 -9.43 -4.93 0.34
CA LEU A 159 -8.03 -4.81 0.73
C LEU A 159 -7.91 -4.36 2.20
N PHE A 160 -8.69 -3.37 2.62
CA PHE A 160 -8.69 -2.87 4.00
C PHE A 160 -9.08 -3.95 5.00
N THR A 161 -10.19 -4.66 4.77
CA THR A 161 -10.63 -5.76 5.64
C THR A 161 -9.60 -6.88 5.66
N LEU A 162 -9.02 -7.24 4.53
CA LEU A 162 -8.00 -8.26 4.41
C LEU A 162 -6.76 -7.89 5.25
N THR A 163 -6.23 -6.68 5.08
CA THR A 163 -5.07 -6.22 5.84
C THR A 163 -5.39 -6.10 7.32
N PHE A 164 -6.57 -5.58 7.69
CA PHE A 164 -6.93 -5.37 9.09
C PHE A 164 -7.07 -6.68 9.87
N ASN A 165 -7.61 -7.74 9.25
CA ASN A 165 -7.83 -9.02 9.91
C ASN A 165 -6.58 -9.92 9.93
N LEU A 166 -5.65 -9.75 8.98
CA LEU A 166 -4.46 -10.59 8.85
C LEU A 166 -3.17 -9.88 9.28
N MET A 167 -3.24 -8.61 9.71
CA MET A 167 -2.10 -7.96 10.30
C MET A 167 -1.76 -8.68 11.61
N PRO A 168 -0.50 -9.16 11.79
CA PRO A 168 -0.11 -9.74 13.06
C PRO A 168 -0.29 -8.68 14.15
N ALA A 169 -0.73 -9.11 15.33
CA ALA A 169 -0.82 -8.22 16.48
C ALA A 169 0.55 -7.55 16.69
N GLN A 170 0.56 -6.24 16.93
CA GLN A 170 1.79 -5.50 17.18
C GLN A 170 2.14 -5.55 18.67
N THR A 171 3.40 -5.82 19.01
CA THR A 171 3.81 -5.99 20.41
C THR A 171 3.48 -4.71 21.16
N PRO A 172 2.72 -4.78 22.26
CA PRO A 172 2.31 -3.58 22.95
C PRO A 172 3.55 -2.84 23.45
N GLN A 173 3.57 -1.52 23.25
CA GLN A 173 4.69 -0.68 23.63
C GLN A 173 4.89 -0.70 25.15
N CYS A 174 6.14 -0.53 25.62
CA CYS A 174 6.48 -0.54 27.05
C CYS A 174 5.62 0.41 27.92
N TYR A 175 5.15 1.52 27.34
CA TYR A 175 4.34 2.54 28.01
C TYR A 175 2.83 2.38 27.81
N SER A 176 2.37 1.32 27.13
CA SER A 176 0.95 1.09 26.93
C SER A 176 0.28 0.84 28.27
N LYS A 177 -0.96 1.32 28.41
CA LYS A 177 -1.70 1.20 29.67
C LYS A 177 -1.85 -0.26 30.10
N ASP A 178 -2.13 -1.14 29.15
CA ASP A 178 -2.32 -2.57 29.41
C ASP A 178 -1.03 -3.23 29.97
N VAL A 179 0.15 -2.79 29.50
CA VAL A 179 1.44 -3.27 30.02
C VAL A 179 1.74 -2.64 31.38
N THR A 180 1.55 -1.33 31.54
CA THR A 180 1.86 -0.64 32.80
C THR A 180 0.99 -1.12 33.95
N ASP A 181 -0.29 -1.42 33.70
CA ASP A 181 -1.22 -1.92 34.71
C ASP A 181 -0.78 -3.31 35.21
N ILE A 182 -0.32 -4.20 34.30
CA ILE A 182 0.21 -5.52 34.67
C ILE A 182 1.52 -5.39 35.45
N VAL A 183 2.45 -4.51 35.03
CA VAL A 183 3.71 -4.28 35.76
C VAL A 183 3.44 -3.78 37.18
N LEU A 184 2.48 -2.85 37.35
CA LEU A 184 2.09 -2.34 38.66
C LEU A 184 1.52 -3.46 39.54
N GLN A 185 0.61 -4.28 39.01
CA GLN A 185 0.02 -5.41 39.75
C GLN A 185 1.09 -6.42 40.18
N LEU A 186 1.96 -6.86 39.27
CA LEU A 186 3.03 -7.81 39.58
C LEU A 186 4.03 -7.25 40.60
N SER A 187 4.31 -5.93 40.54
CA SER A 187 5.18 -5.27 41.50
C SER A 187 4.54 -5.19 42.89
N GLU A 188 3.25 -4.87 42.96
CA GLU A 188 2.49 -4.85 44.23
C GLU A 188 2.46 -6.23 44.89
N GLU A 189 2.22 -7.29 44.12
CA GLU A 189 2.23 -8.67 44.61
C GLU A 189 3.61 -9.08 45.17
N GLU A 190 4.70 -8.80 44.46
CA GLU A 190 6.06 -9.15 44.90
C GLU A 190 6.49 -8.31 46.13
N ILE A 191 6.12 -7.04 46.18
CA ILE A 191 6.36 -6.16 47.34
C ILE A 191 5.57 -6.66 48.56
N THR A 192 4.30 -7.01 48.40
CA THR A 192 3.45 -7.53 49.47
C THR A 192 3.99 -8.85 50.02
N LYS A 193 4.44 -9.74 49.12
CA LYS A 193 5.07 -11.01 49.48
C LYS A 193 6.36 -10.83 50.28
N ARG A 194 7.23 -9.90 49.88
CA ARG A 194 8.49 -9.62 50.60
C ARG A 194 8.27 -8.91 51.93
N LEU A 195 7.24 -8.08 52.03
CA LEU A 195 6.97 -7.31 53.24
C LEU A 195 6.25 -8.13 54.31
N SER A 196 5.64 -9.28 54.00
CA SER A 196 4.89 -10.10 54.98
C SER A 196 3.79 -9.31 55.73
N VAL A 197 3.32 -8.21 55.13
CA VAL A 197 2.45 -7.22 55.78
C VAL A 197 1.04 -7.40 55.23
N ALA A 198 0.14 -7.93 56.06
CA ALA A 198 -1.27 -8.12 55.74
C ALA A 198 -2.09 -6.81 55.71
N SER A 199 -1.46 -5.65 55.90
CA SER A 199 -2.09 -4.34 55.73
C SER A 199 -1.02 -3.25 55.85
N SER A 200 -0.70 -2.61 54.74
CA SER A 200 -0.04 -1.30 54.76
C SER A 200 -0.95 -0.29 54.06
N PRO A 201 -0.90 0.99 54.45
CA PRO A 201 -1.82 2.03 54.00
C PRO A 201 -1.78 2.13 52.46
N ALA A 202 -2.77 2.78 51.86
CA ALA A 202 -2.84 3.01 50.42
C ALA A 202 -1.52 3.61 49.88
N ILE A 203 -0.60 2.75 49.44
CA ILE A 203 0.63 3.12 48.76
C ILE A 203 0.24 3.22 47.30
N GLU A 204 0.25 4.44 46.78
CA GLU A 204 0.02 4.66 45.36
C GLU A 204 1.32 4.32 44.63
N LEU A 205 1.27 3.30 43.77
CA LEU A 205 2.36 2.89 42.91
C LEU A 205 2.18 3.52 41.54
N THR A 206 3.20 4.23 41.06
CA THR A 206 3.18 4.83 39.72
C THR A 206 4.49 4.54 38.99
N LEU A 207 4.40 4.13 37.73
CA LEU A 207 5.56 3.97 36.86
C LEU A 207 5.92 5.31 36.22
N THR A 208 7.20 5.67 36.33
CA THR A 208 7.77 6.88 35.74
C THR A 208 9.02 6.53 34.94
N ALA A 209 9.46 7.42 34.05
CA ALA A 209 10.68 7.25 33.26
C ALA A 209 10.77 5.91 32.51
N ILE A 210 9.67 5.49 31.89
CA ILE A 210 9.60 4.27 31.08
C ILE A 210 10.39 4.46 29.79
N ASN A 211 11.42 3.63 29.60
CA ASN A 211 12.25 3.61 28.41
C ASN A 211 12.35 2.18 27.84
N THR A 212 12.30 2.05 26.52
CA THR A 212 12.64 0.81 25.82
C THR A 212 14.16 0.71 25.75
N THR A 213 14.73 -0.34 26.35
CA THR A 213 16.18 -0.58 26.40
C THR A 213 16.68 -1.43 25.25
N ASP A 214 15.84 -2.35 24.78
CA ASP A 214 16.10 -3.17 23.60
C ASP A 214 14.77 -3.51 22.91
N SER A 215 14.81 -3.66 21.59
CA SER A 215 13.63 -3.96 20.78
C SER A 215 13.98 -5.02 19.74
N ASN A 216 13.33 -6.18 19.84
CA ASN A 216 13.30 -7.18 18.79
C ASN A 216 11.87 -7.29 18.23
N GLU A 217 11.70 -7.92 17.07
CA GLU A 217 10.40 -8.05 16.39
C GLU A 217 9.33 -8.78 17.24
N GLN A 218 9.74 -9.54 18.25
CA GLN A 218 8.86 -10.37 19.09
C GLN A 218 8.89 -10.00 20.59
N ALA A 219 9.80 -9.13 21.00
CA ALA A 219 10.04 -8.83 22.41
C ALA A 219 10.54 -7.39 22.61
N TYR A 220 9.94 -6.67 23.56
CA TYR A 220 10.47 -5.41 24.06
C TYR A 220 11.09 -5.61 25.44
N GLN A 221 12.31 -5.10 25.62
CA GLN A 221 12.91 -4.94 26.92
C GLN A 221 12.72 -3.51 27.38
N CYS A 222 12.21 -3.35 28.59
CA CYS A 222 11.79 -2.08 29.14
C CYS A 222 12.45 -1.85 30.51
N ALA A 223 12.78 -0.59 30.81
CA ALA A 223 13.21 -0.16 32.12
C ALA A 223 12.37 1.03 32.57
N ALA A 224 11.96 1.05 33.83
CA ALA A 224 11.16 2.10 34.42
C ALA A 224 11.57 2.36 35.88
N GLN A 225 11.03 3.44 36.44
CA GLN A 225 11.17 3.80 37.85
C GLN A 225 9.81 3.68 38.53
N LEU A 226 9.70 2.72 39.45
CA LEU A 226 8.51 2.54 40.28
C LEU A 226 8.56 3.53 41.44
N GLN A 227 7.71 4.55 41.37
CA GLN A 227 7.55 5.53 42.43
C GLN A 227 6.46 5.04 43.39
N MET A 228 6.83 4.86 44.65
CA MET A 228 5.92 4.55 45.74
C MET A 228 5.60 5.84 46.47
N THR A 229 4.33 6.23 46.54
CA THR A 229 3.88 7.41 47.28
C THR A 229 3.02 6.98 48.46
N GLY A 230 3.54 7.19 49.67
CA GLY A 230 2.80 6.97 50.92
C GLY A 230 2.67 8.26 51.74
N SER A 231 2.06 8.17 52.92
CA SER A 231 1.71 9.30 53.78
C SER A 231 2.87 10.24 54.14
N ASP A 232 4.11 9.74 54.19
CA ASP A 232 5.31 10.52 54.54
C ASP A 232 6.60 10.07 53.82
N VAL A 233 6.51 9.21 52.79
CA VAL A 233 7.68 8.66 52.09
C VAL A 233 7.41 8.52 50.60
N SER A 234 8.24 9.18 49.78
CA SER A 234 8.35 8.91 48.34
C SER A 234 9.67 8.20 48.06
N ARG A 235 9.61 6.98 47.52
CA ARG A 235 10.79 6.19 47.12
C ARG A 235 10.66 5.76 45.67
N SER A 236 11.77 5.78 44.95
CA SER A 236 11.87 5.30 43.57
C SER A 236 12.68 4.02 43.55
N ILE A 237 12.15 2.97 42.93
CA ILE A 237 12.82 1.67 42.75
C ILE A 237 12.98 1.43 41.24
N PRO A 238 14.18 1.16 40.74
CA PRO A 238 14.36 0.76 39.34
C PRO A 238 13.70 -0.59 39.09
N VAL A 239 12.93 -0.70 38.01
CA VAL A 239 12.26 -1.94 37.60
C VAL A 239 12.60 -2.22 36.14
N SER A 240 12.99 -3.46 35.84
CA SER A 240 13.17 -3.93 34.47
C SER A 240 12.07 -4.93 34.15
N TYR A 241 11.48 -4.88 32.95
CA TYR A 241 10.47 -5.84 32.54
C TYR A 241 10.57 -6.14 31.05
N SER A 242 10.21 -7.37 30.68
CA SER A 242 10.10 -7.80 29.29
C SER A 242 8.64 -7.98 28.89
N VAL A 243 8.32 -7.58 27.67
CA VAL A 243 7.00 -7.77 27.06
C VAL A 243 7.18 -8.63 25.82
N GLU A 244 6.53 -9.79 25.81
CA GLU A 244 6.68 -10.80 24.76
C GLU A 244 5.29 -11.29 24.33
N PHE A 245 5.08 -11.56 23.04
CA PHE A 245 3.86 -12.23 22.62
C PHE A 245 3.93 -13.73 22.90
N ILE A 246 2.80 -14.27 23.36
CA ILE A 246 2.51 -15.70 23.45
C ILE A 246 1.36 -16.01 22.46
N ASP A 247 1.28 -17.26 22.00
CA ASP A 247 0.18 -17.78 21.18
C ASP A 247 -0.06 -16.97 19.89
N ASP A 248 0.98 -16.84 19.06
CA ASP A 248 0.93 -16.19 17.74
C ASP A 248 0.35 -14.76 17.77
N GLY A 249 0.59 -14.02 18.85
CA GLY A 249 0.18 -12.62 19.00
C GLY A 249 -1.21 -12.42 19.61
N GLN A 250 -1.88 -13.48 20.08
CA GLN A 250 -3.20 -13.36 20.72
C GLN A 250 -3.15 -12.97 22.19
N ALA A 251 -2.03 -13.23 22.86
CA ALA A 251 -1.79 -12.87 24.26
C ALA A 251 -0.36 -12.34 24.42
N PHE A 252 -0.09 -11.51 25.42
CA PHE A 252 1.27 -11.07 25.73
C PHE A 252 1.60 -11.36 27.18
N ASN A 253 2.85 -11.73 27.42
CA ASN A 253 3.42 -11.92 28.74
C ASN A 253 4.16 -10.68 29.18
N VAL A 254 4.10 -10.39 30.47
CA VAL A 254 4.94 -9.37 31.10
C VAL A 254 5.72 -10.04 32.21
N SER A 255 7.05 -10.05 32.10
CA SER A 255 7.94 -10.57 33.14
C SER A 255 8.65 -9.41 33.82
N VAL A 256 8.43 -9.24 35.14
CA VAL A 256 9.01 -8.16 35.93
C VAL A 256 10.21 -8.66 36.72
N PHE A 257 11.29 -7.88 36.70
CA PHE A 257 12.55 -8.11 37.41
C PHE A 257 12.84 -6.92 38.32
N LEU A 258 12.84 -7.18 39.64
CA LEU A 258 13.04 -6.24 40.75
C LEU A 258 14.37 -6.50 41.47
#